data_AF-A0A1Z5JG22-F1
#
_entry.id   AF-A0A1Z5JG22-F1
#
_cell.length_a   1.000
_cell.length_b   1.000
_cell.length_c   1.000
_cell.angle_alpha   90.00
_cell.angle_beta   90.00
_cell.angle_gamma   90.00
#
_symmetry.space_group_name_H-M   'P 1'
#
loop_
_entity.id
_entity.type
_entity.pdbx_description
1 polymer ?
#
loop_
_entity_poly.entity_id
_entity_poly.type
_entity_poly.pdbx_seq_one_letter_code
_entity_poly.pdbx_strand_id
1 'polypeptide(L)'
;MSPPNSNSSNQSALIAASAAVAGAVAGVVASQLYAARSKASQPEYQPRVSMDRTEHPTVIYNEEAPVASRNSFIFPHNHEERMRRQIAARQVVEEENAMARDSVTVRVPATSANMGPGYDTIGMAVDLWSEVTVSRSDKFQITGEGDGANEMPKDESNYLVLGCKAAFEAARKPMPVLSYHVVSRIPFARGLGSSSAAIVAGIIAGLILAGHRLPCWGSEALLQIAAGIEGHPDNVAPAIYGGIQVGIHNGTRWATERVPAPPGLQLVMFIPDFIGKTSDARAVLQGGITRSDAAFNISRTAFLVLALSTNNLDNLKWGVQDKLHQPQRGGKLYKYLYPMIEAAEAAGAHCAYLSGAGPTVMAITSGASGDIFAQREKERSDSSVARAMMKTAEEFGIKGTILVTKAASEGAHVTKVVPPFSTENMIYHHNV
;
A
#
# COMPACT_ATOMS: atom_id res chain seq x y z
N MET A 1 33.02 -17.81 47.35
CA MET A 1 32.40 -18.87 46.53
C MET A 1 30.89 -18.64 46.58
N SER A 2 30.32 -18.09 45.51
CA SER A 2 28.89 -17.85 45.34
C SER A 2 28.37 -18.80 44.25
N PRO A 3 27.13 -19.33 44.34
CA PRO A 3 26.65 -20.34 43.40
C PRO A 3 26.19 -19.72 42.07
N PRO A 4 26.17 -20.48 40.96
CA PRO A 4 25.75 -19.97 39.66
C PRO A 4 24.23 -19.97 39.48
N ASN A 5 23.73 -18.91 38.81
CA ASN A 5 22.33 -18.68 38.46
C ASN A 5 21.81 -19.68 37.40
N SER A 6 20.70 -20.37 37.71
CA SER A 6 20.02 -21.39 36.90
C SER A 6 18.83 -20.83 36.10
N ASN A 7 19.03 -19.75 35.32
CA ASN A 7 17.92 -19.08 34.60
C ASN A 7 17.92 -19.22 33.07
N SER A 8 18.84 -19.98 32.46
CA SER A 8 18.90 -20.16 31.00
C SER A 8 18.20 -21.43 30.47
N SER A 9 17.83 -22.38 31.33
CA SER A 9 17.21 -23.65 30.91
C SER A 9 15.67 -23.62 30.87
N ASN A 10 15.02 -22.70 31.57
CA ASN A 10 13.55 -22.63 31.63
C ASN A 10 12.90 -21.84 30.48
N GLN A 11 13.61 -20.92 29.83
CA GLN A 11 13.05 -20.17 28.68
C GLN A 11 12.97 -21.01 27.40
N SER A 12 13.92 -21.92 27.19
CA SER A 12 13.95 -22.82 26.03
C SER A 12 12.80 -23.85 26.05
N ALA A 13 12.41 -24.31 27.25
CA ALA A 13 11.32 -25.26 27.44
C ALA A 13 9.92 -24.64 27.20
N LEU A 14 9.75 -23.35 27.52
CA LEU A 14 8.49 -22.62 27.33
C LEU A 14 8.21 -22.29 25.86
N ILE A 15 9.25 -22.05 25.05
CA ILE A 15 9.13 -21.80 23.60
C ILE A 15 8.84 -23.10 22.84
N ALA A 16 9.43 -24.23 23.26
CA ALA A 16 9.15 -25.54 22.66
C ALA A 16 7.72 -26.03 22.96
N ALA A 17 7.20 -25.76 24.17
CA ALA A 17 5.84 -26.15 24.56
C ALA A 17 4.76 -25.35 23.80
N SER A 18 5.01 -24.09 23.47
CA SER A 18 4.05 -23.25 22.72
C SER A 18 4.00 -23.60 21.22
N ALA A 19 5.12 -24.04 20.63
CA ALA A 19 5.13 -24.58 19.25
C ALA A 19 4.39 -25.93 19.13
N ALA A 20 4.49 -26.81 20.14
CA ALA A 20 3.81 -28.11 20.15
C ALA A 20 2.29 -27.97 20.28
N VAL A 21 1.80 -26.98 21.05
CA VAL A 21 0.36 -26.72 21.20
C VAL A 21 -0.24 -26.10 19.93
N ALA A 22 0.49 -25.24 19.21
CA ALA A 22 0.03 -24.69 17.93
C ALA A 22 -0.08 -25.77 16.82
N GLY A 23 0.84 -26.74 16.78
CA GLY A 23 0.79 -27.86 15.85
C GLY A 23 -0.38 -28.82 16.10
N ALA A 24 -0.74 -29.07 17.36
CA ALA A 24 -1.85 -29.95 17.71
C ALA A 24 -3.23 -29.35 17.39
N VAL A 25 -3.39 -28.02 17.52
CA VAL A 25 -4.65 -27.32 17.20
C VAL A 25 -4.89 -27.27 15.68
N ALA A 26 -3.84 -27.13 14.87
CA ALA A 26 -3.97 -27.14 13.41
C ALA A 26 -4.39 -28.52 12.85
N GLY A 27 -3.90 -29.62 13.45
CA GLY A 27 -4.25 -30.99 13.03
C GLY A 27 -5.70 -31.38 13.33
N VAL A 28 -6.26 -30.93 14.46
CA VAL A 28 -7.64 -31.23 14.86
C VAL A 28 -8.66 -30.47 13.99
N VAL A 29 -8.37 -29.23 13.60
CA VAL A 29 -9.25 -28.45 12.72
C VAL A 29 -9.28 -28.99 11.28
N ALA A 30 -8.15 -29.47 10.77
CA ALA A 30 -8.06 -30.07 9.43
C ALA A 30 -8.85 -31.39 9.32
N SER A 31 -8.82 -32.23 10.35
CA SER A 31 -9.55 -33.52 10.36
C SER A 31 -11.07 -33.35 10.49
N GLN A 32 -11.55 -32.36 11.26
CA GLN A 32 -12.98 -32.08 11.39
C GLN A 32 -13.60 -31.49 10.11
N LEU A 33 -12.85 -30.68 9.35
CA LEU A 33 -13.28 -30.14 8.06
C LEU A 33 -13.34 -31.19 6.95
N TYR A 34 -12.51 -32.23 7.01
CA TYR A 34 -12.54 -33.33 6.03
C TYR A 34 -13.72 -34.29 6.28
N ALA A 35 -14.07 -34.54 7.56
CA ALA A 35 -15.21 -35.38 7.92
C ALA A 35 -16.58 -34.73 7.65
N ALA A 36 -16.66 -33.39 7.65
CA ALA A 36 -17.90 -32.67 7.36
C ALA A 36 -18.24 -32.59 5.87
N ARG A 37 -17.28 -32.84 4.96
CA ARG A 37 -17.50 -32.83 3.50
C ARG A 37 -18.01 -34.15 2.92
N SER A 38 -18.03 -35.24 3.68
CA SER A 38 -18.49 -36.56 3.21
C SER A 38 -19.93 -36.92 3.58
N LYS A 39 -20.69 -36.01 4.22
CA LYS A 39 -22.08 -36.25 4.68
C LYS A 39 -23.08 -35.16 4.26
N ALA A 40 -23.17 -34.86 2.96
CA ALA A 40 -24.28 -34.09 2.43
C ALA A 40 -24.96 -34.88 1.29
N SER A 41 -26.09 -35.50 1.62
CA SER A 41 -27.00 -36.23 0.73
C SER A 41 -27.76 -35.28 -0.21
N GLN A 42 -27.89 -35.67 -1.48
CA GLN A 42 -28.67 -34.96 -2.51
C GLN A 42 -30.18 -35.13 -2.31
N PRO A 43 -31.03 -34.13 -2.62
CA PRO A 43 -32.47 -34.32 -2.67
C PRO A 43 -32.94 -34.78 -4.07
N GLU A 44 -33.84 -35.77 -4.07
CA GLU A 44 -34.54 -36.31 -5.25
C GLU A 44 -35.53 -35.31 -5.85
N TYR A 45 -35.60 -35.25 -7.19
CA TYR A 45 -36.58 -34.48 -7.95
C TYR A 45 -37.57 -35.44 -8.64
N GLN A 46 -38.87 -35.32 -8.34
CA GLN A 46 -39.95 -35.99 -9.07
C GLN A 46 -40.65 -35.02 -10.03
N PRO A 47 -40.88 -35.37 -11.31
CA PRO A 47 -41.67 -34.55 -12.22
C PRO A 47 -43.14 -34.97 -12.22
N ARG A 48 -44.07 -34.00 -12.11
CA ARG A 48 -45.48 -34.17 -12.48
C ARG A 48 -45.68 -33.76 -13.94
N VAL A 49 -46.29 -34.65 -14.72
CA VAL A 49 -46.70 -34.46 -16.12
C VAL A 49 -48.11 -33.86 -16.15
N SER A 50 -48.35 -32.90 -17.04
CA SER A 50 -49.67 -32.62 -17.62
C SER A 50 -49.50 -32.31 -19.11
N MET A 51 -50.16 -33.09 -19.95
CA MET A 51 -50.31 -32.90 -21.39
C MET A 51 -51.41 -31.89 -21.69
N ASP A 52 -51.23 -31.04 -22.70
CA ASP A 52 -52.16 -31.00 -23.84
C ASP A 52 -51.52 -30.33 -25.09
N ARG A 53 -51.96 -30.76 -26.28
CA ARG A 53 -51.41 -30.50 -27.63
C ARG A 53 -52.14 -29.36 -28.35
N THR A 54 -51.46 -28.67 -29.28
CA THR A 54 -52.01 -28.21 -30.59
C THR A 54 -50.91 -27.75 -31.58
N GLU A 55 -50.68 -28.61 -32.58
CA GLU A 55 -50.31 -28.47 -34.02
C GLU A 55 -49.49 -27.26 -34.61
N HIS A 56 -48.23 -27.55 -35.00
CA HIS A 56 -47.49 -27.41 -36.30
C HIS A 56 -47.64 -26.17 -37.25
N PRO A 57 -46.57 -25.71 -37.97
CA PRO A 57 -45.64 -26.56 -38.73
C PRO A 57 -44.13 -26.29 -38.64
N THR A 58 -43.44 -27.34 -39.07
CA THR A 58 -42.02 -27.70 -39.03
C THR A 58 -41.17 -26.90 -40.02
N VAL A 59 -40.05 -26.34 -39.55
CA VAL A 59 -38.88 -26.01 -40.39
C VAL A 59 -37.78 -26.99 -40.02
N ILE A 60 -37.26 -27.67 -41.05
CA ILE A 60 -36.23 -28.71 -40.97
C ILE A 60 -34.89 -28.06 -40.63
N TYR A 61 -34.25 -28.49 -39.53
CA TYR A 61 -32.81 -28.42 -39.37
C TYR A 61 -32.29 -29.73 -38.79
N ASN A 62 -31.29 -30.29 -39.48
CA ASN A 62 -30.60 -31.52 -39.15
C ASN A 62 -30.03 -31.51 -37.73
N GLU A 63 -30.13 -32.66 -37.08
CA GLU A 63 -29.41 -33.06 -35.88
C GLU A 63 -27.89 -33.01 -36.12
N GLU A 64 -27.14 -32.40 -35.20
CA GLU A 64 -26.06 -33.08 -34.45
C GLU A 64 -25.46 -32.16 -33.38
N ALA A 65 -25.26 -32.75 -32.19
CA ALA A 65 -24.40 -32.35 -31.06
C ALA A 65 -25.01 -31.58 -29.85
N PRO A 66 -24.59 -31.94 -28.61
CA PRO A 66 -25.40 -31.77 -27.40
C PRO A 66 -25.20 -30.44 -26.65
N VAL A 67 -26.26 -30.11 -25.92
CA VAL A 67 -26.47 -28.96 -25.03
C VAL A 67 -25.38 -28.84 -23.96
N ALA A 68 -24.66 -27.71 -23.95
CA ALA A 68 -23.92 -27.22 -22.79
C ALA A 68 -24.70 -26.07 -22.13
N SER A 69 -25.46 -26.39 -21.09
CA SER A 69 -26.03 -25.39 -20.18
C SER A 69 -24.95 -24.89 -19.23
N ARG A 70 -24.66 -23.59 -19.25
CA ARG A 70 -24.49 -22.73 -18.07
C ARG A 70 -24.18 -21.31 -18.55
N ASN A 71 -25.14 -20.42 -18.33
CA ASN A 71 -24.91 -18.98 -18.33
C ASN A 71 -23.87 -18.65 -17.25
N SER A 72 -22.60 -18.63 -17.61
CA SER A 72 -21.60 -17.83 -16.90
C SER A 72 -21.79 -16.39 -17.39
N PHE A 73 -22.21 -15.50 -16.50
CA PHE A 73 -22.03 -14.08 -16.72
C PHE A 73 -20.52 -13.81 -16.84
N ILE A 74 -20.05 -13.64 -18.07
CA ILE A 74 -18.67 -13.25 -18.37
C ILE A 74 -18.59 -11.75 -18.11
N PHE A 75 -17.96 -11.35 -16.99
CA PHE A 75 -17.42 -10.00 -16.88
C PHE A 75 -16.29 -9.88 -17.92
N PRO A 76 -16.15 -8.74 -18.62
CA PRO A 76 -15.24 -8.64 -19.75
C PRO A 76 -13.76 -8.62 -19.30
N HIS A 77 -13.13 -9.79 -19.19
CA HIS A 77 -11.67 -9.96 -19.12
C HIS A 77 -10.99 -9.77 -20.49
N ASN A 78 -11.54 -8.93 -21.38
CA ASN A 78 -10.96 -8.67 -22.69
C ASN A 78 -9.60 -7.95 -22.62
N HIS A 79 -9.32 -7.22 -21.53
CA HIS A 79 -8.02 -6.58 -21.32
C HIS A 79 -6.93 -7.63 -21.01
N GLU A 80 -7.15 -8.49 -20.01
CA GLU A 80 -6.16 -9.48 -19.59
C GLU A 80 -5.86 -10.51 -20.69
N GLU A 81 -6.86 -10.96 -21.45
CA GLU A 81 -6.63 -11.88 -22.57
C GLU A 81 -5.88 -11.22 -23.73
N ARG A 82 -6.25 -9.98 -24.09
CA ARG A 82 -5.53 -9.22 -25.13
C ARG A 82 -4.08 -8.97 -24.72
N MET A 83 -3.83 -8.71 -23.44
CA MET A 83 -2.50 -8.49 -22.89
C MET A 83 -1.70 -9.78 -22.79
N ARG A 84 -2.30 -10.91 -22.38
CA ARG A 84 -1.65 -12.24 -22.45
C ARG A 84 -1.18 -12.56 -23.86
N ARG A 85 -1.99 -12.25 -24.89
CA ARG A 85 -1.58 -12.40 -26.30
C ARG A 85 -0.41 -11.49 -26.68
N GLN A 86 -0.39 -10.24 -26.20
CA GLN A 86 0.75 -9.33 -26.42
C GLN A 86 2.03 -9.78 -25.69
N ILE A 87 1.91 -10.36 -24.50
CA ILE A 87 3.02 -10.92 -23.73
C ILE A 87 3.62 -12.13 -24.45
N ALA A 88 2.79 -13.07 -24.89
CA ALA A 88 3.23 -14.23 -25.67
C ALA A 88 3.95 -13.82 -26.96
N ALA A 89 3.49 -12.75 -27.62
CA ALA A 89 4.14 -12.20 -28.81
C ALA A 89 5.48 -11.50 -28.51
N ARG A 90 5.71 -11.02 -27.27
CA ARG A 90 6.95 -10.33 -26.83
C ARG A 90 7.98 -11.25 -26.19
N GLN A 91 7.62 -12.47 -25.81
CA GLN A 91 8.55 -13.49 -25.29
C GLN A 91 9.70 -13.82 -26.24
N VAL A 92 9.65 -13.39 -27.51
CA VAL A 92 10.73 -13.58 -28.49
C VAL A 92 11.88 -12.56 -28.31
N VAL A 93 11.75 -11.52 -27.48
CA VAL A 93 12.75 -10.43 -27.34
C VAL A 93 13.51 -10.48 -26.00
N GLU A 94 13.27 -11.48 -25.14
CA GLU A 94 13.96 -11.59 -23.85
C GLU A 94 15.39 -12.16 -24.00
N GLU A 95 16.31 -11.36 -24.52
CA GLU A 95 17.75 -11.54 -24.28
C GLU A 95 18.35 -10.34 -23.54
N GLU A 96 18.73 -10.63 -22.30
CA GLU A 96 19.87 -10.12 -21.56
C GLU A 96 20.05 -8.61 -21.37
N ASN A 97 19.56 -8.13 -20.22
CA ASN A 97 20.35 -7.18 -19.43
C ASN A 97 21.05 -7.96 -18.29
N ALA A 98 21.90 -8.93 -18.67
CA ALA A 98 22.63 -9.83 -17.76
C ALA A 98 23.75 -9.15 -16.98
N MET A 99 24.06 -7.89 -17.28
CA MET A 99 25.12 -7.15 -16.60
C MET A 99 24.74 -6.89 -15.15
N ALA A 100 25.53 -7.45 -14.24
CA ALA A 100 25.44 -7.18 -12.81
C ALA A 100 25.57 -5.67 -12.55
N ARG A 101 24.73 -5.16 -11.66
CA ARG A 101 24.80 -3.77 -11.21
C ARG A 101 25.54 -3.70 -9.89
N ASP A 102 26.40 -2.70 -9.76
CA ASP A 102 27.20 -2.41 -8.58
C ASP A 102 26.45 -1.51 -7.62
N SER A 103 25.66 -0.56 -8.14
CA SER A 103 24.90 0.39 -7.33
C SER A 103 23.61 0.82 -8.00
N VAL A 104 22.58 1.06 -7.20
CA VAL A 104 21.25 1.54 -7.64
C VAL A 104 20.77 2.62 -6.68
N THR A 105 20.33 3.75 -7.22
CA THR A 105 19.62 4.79 -6.46
C THR A 105 18.15 4.79 -6.85
N VAL A 106 17.28 4.65 -5.85
CA VAL A 106 15.82 4.69 -5.99
C VAL A 106 15.29 5.92 -5.25
N ARG A 107 14.44 6.68 -5.91
CA ARG A 107 13.68 7.78 -5.32
C ARG A 107 12.26 7.31 -5.06
N VAL A 108 11.76 7.52 -3.86
CA VAL A 108 10.47 6.98 -3.39
C VAL A 108 9.65 8.06 -2.65
N PRO A 109 8.34 8.18 -2.90
CA PRO A 109 7.52 9.20 -2.25
C PRO A 109 7.06 8.77 -0.86
N ALA A 110 6.78 9.75 0.00
CA ALA A 110 5.96 9.59 1.19
C ALA A 110 4.55 9.14 0.80
N THR A 111 3.82 8.54 1.73
CA THR A 111 2.43 8.17 1.52
C THR A 111 1.57 8.49 2.74
N SER A 112 0.34 8.92 2.49
CA SER A 112 -0.69 9.10 3.51
C SER A 112 -1.75 8.01 3.35
N ALA A 113 -1.87 7.14 4.35
CA ALA A 113 -2.81 6.02 4.35
C ALA A 113 -4.12 6.37 5.06
N ASN A 114 -5.09 5.45 4.95
CA ASN A 114 -6.45 5.46 5.48
C ASN A 114 -7.39 6.52 4.90
N MET A 115 -6.91 7.77 4.72
CA MET A 115 -7.73 8.90 4.23
C MET A 115 -9.09 9.02 4.95
N GLY A 116 -9.11 8.81 6.27
CA GLY A 116 -10.35 8.69 7.02
C GLY A 116 -10.86 7.24 7.08
N PRO A 117 -12.01 6.90 6.46
CA PRO A 117 -12.67 5.60 6.65
C PRO A 117 -12.01 4.44 5.88
N GLY A 118 -11.08 4.71 4.97
CA GLY A 118 -10.41 3.76 4.09
C GLY A 118 -9.32 2.95 4.79
N TYR A 119 -9.58 2.49 6.01
CA TYR A 119 -8.64 1.77 6.86
C TYR A 119 -8.01 0.56 6.14
N ASP A 120 -6.67 0.50 6.09
CA ASP A 120 -5.88 -0.53 5.41
C ASP A 120 -6.20 -0.71 3.91
N THR A 121 -6.86 0.27 3.30
CA THR A 121 -7.42 0.16 1.94
C THR A 121 -7.00 1.33 1.06
N ILE A 122 -7.20 2.57 1.52
CA ILE A 122 -6.97 3.76 0.70
C ILE A 122 -5.69 4.45 1.13
N GLY A 123 -4.84 4.81 0.17
CA GLY A 123 -3.75 5.74 0.45
C GLY A 123 -3.33 6.55 -0.76
N MET A 124 -2.53 7.57 -0.49
CA MET A 124 -2.14 8.60 -1.44
C MET A 124 -0.64 8.82 -1.40
N ALA A 125 -0.01 8.91 -2.56
CA ALA A 125 1.38 9.34 -2.69
C ALA A 125 1.47 10.86 -2.49
N VAL A 126 2.45 11.26 -1.69
CA VAL A 126 2.68 12.65 -1.29
C VAL A 126 3.98 13.11 -1.94
N ASP A 127 3.99 14.32 -2.48
CA ASP A 127 5.17 14.92 -3.11
C ASP A 127 6.20 15.37 -2.05
N LEU A 128 6.80 14.37 -1.40
CA LEU A 128 7.86 14.44 -0.40
C LEU A 128 8.70 13.17 -0.55
N TRP A 129 9.96 13.28 -0.94
CA TRP A 129 10.71 12.14 -1.49
C TRP A 129 11.99 11.86 -0.72
N SER A 130 12.23 10.58 -0.43
CA SER A 130 13.54 10.10 0.01
C SER A 130 14.28 9.43 -1.15
N GLU A 131 15.60 9.43 -1.06
CA GLU A 131 16.47 8.71 -1.99
C GLU A 131 17.27 7.66 -1.24
N VAL A 132 17.38 6.47 -1.83
CA VAL A 132 18.09 5.34 -1.26
C VAL A 132 19.07 4.84 -2.31
N THR A 133 20.35 4.83 -1.96
CA THR A 133 21.39 4.18 -2.74
C THR A 133 21.77 2.86 -2.09
N VAL A 134 21.70 1.77 -2.86
CA VAL A 134 22.13 0.44 -2.43
C VAL A 134 23.28 0.00 -3.33
N SER A 135 24.38 -0.40 -2.73
CA SER A 135 25.61 -0.78 -3.43
C SER A 135 26.11 -2.14 -2.96
N ARG A 136 26.71 -2.92 -3.87
CA ARG A 136 27.55 -4.07 -3.50
C ARG A 136 28.74 -3.56 -2.69
N SER A 137 29.11 -4.29 -1.65
CA SER A 137 30.15 -3.89 -0.71
C SER A 137 30.78 -5.11 -0.06
N ASP A 138 32.02 -5.01 0.42
CA ASP A 138 32.64 -6.04 1.25
C ASP A 138 32.19 -5.98 2.71
N LYS A 139 31.53 -4.87 3.10
CA LYS A 139 31.05 -4.63 4.46
C LYS A 139 29.60 -4.16 4.45
N PHE A 140 28.78 -4.78 5.30
CA PHE A 140 27.43 -4.31 5.56
C PHE A 140 27.48 -2.98 6.34
N GLN A 141 26.79 -1.98 5.82
CA GLN A 141 26.68 -0.67 6.47
C GLN A 141 25.42 0.05 6.02
N ILE A 142 24.69 0.64 6.97
CA ILE A 142 23.60 1.56 6.68
C ILE A 142 24.03 2.95 7.17
N THR A 143 24.05 3.92 6.26
CA THR A 143 24.26 5.33 6.56
C THR A 143 23.02 6.11 6.18
N GLY A 144 22.80 7.28 6.78
CA GLY A 144 21.75 8.16 6.33
C GLY A 144 21.94 9.58 6.80
N GLU A 145 21.26 10.49 6.11
CA GLU A 145 21.16 11.91 6.39
C GLU A 145 19.69 12.34 6.34
N GLY A 146 19.37 13.46 6.99
CA GLY A 146 18.01 13.96 7.10
C GLY A 146 17.19 13.30 8.22
N ASP A 147 15.87 13.30 8.08
CA ASP A 147 14.94 12.92 9.14
C ASP A 147 14.98 11.40 9.42
N GLY A 148 15.03 11.00 10.69
CA GLY A 148 15.08 9.60 11.08
C GLY A 148 16.44 8.92 10.90
N ALA A 149 17.47 9.67 10.49
CA ALA A 149 18.79 9.10 10.22
C ALA A 149 19.43 8.44 11.45
N ASN A 150 19.13 8.93 12.66
CA ASN A 150 19.65 8.38 13.91
C ASN A 150 18.73 7.33 14.52
N GLU A 151 17.45 7.34 14.15
CA GLU A 151 16.38 6.52 14.70
C GLU A 151 16.16 5.22 13.91
N MET A 152 16.46 5.22 12.61
CA MET A 152 16.26 4.03 11.78
C MET A 152 17.23 2.90 12.16
N PRO A 153 16.77 1.63 12.19
CA PRO A 153 17.64 0.48 12.44
C PRO A 153 18.83 0.45 11.48
N LYS A 154 20.02 0.15 11.99
CA LYS A 154 21.27 0.09 11.20
C LYS A 154 21.77 -1.34 10.99
N ASP A 155 20.86 -2.30 11.14
CA ASP A 155 21.08 -3.73 11.05
C ASP A 155 20.12 -4.37 10.03
N GLU A 156 20.09 -5.70 9.99
CA GLU A 156 19.27 -6.46 9.05
C GLU A 156 17.76 -6.38 9.29
N SER A 157 17.32 -5.80 10.41
CA SER A 157 15.89 -5.56 10.67
C SER A 157 15.34 -4.34 9.92
N ASN A 158 16.22 -3.52 9.32
CA ASN A 158 15.80 -2.37 8.53
C ASN A 158 14.97 -2.83 7.32
N TYR A 159 13.81 -2.21 7.10
CA TYR A 159 12.91 -2.52 6.00
C TYR A 159 13.54 -2.41 4.59
N LEU A 160 14.57 -1.57 4.41
CA LEU A 160 15.36 -1.54 3.18
C LEU A 160 16.05 -2.88 2.91
N VAL A 161 16.63 -3.47 3.96
CA VAL A 161 17.33 -4.75 3.89
C VAL A 161 16.31 -5.87 3.66
N LEU A 162 15.16 -5.83 4.34
CA LEU A 162 14.08 -6.79 4.12
C LEU A 162 13.56 -6.76 2.68
N GLY A 163 13.38 -5.56 2.09
CA GLY A 163 13.00 -5.41 0.70
C GLY A 163 14.06 -5.98 -0.26
N CYS A 164 15.35 -5.73 0.00
CA CYS A 164 16.44 -6.31 -0.80
C CYS A 164 16.46 -7.85 -0.69
N LYS A 165 16.33 -8.39 0.53
CA LYS A 165 16.27 -9.85 0.76
C LYS A 165 15.14 -10.48 -0.05
N ALA A 166 13.94 -9.91 0.01
CA ALA A 166 12.78 -10.41 -0.73
C ALA A 166 12.98 -10.35 -2.26
N ALA A 167 13.66 -9.31 -2.77
CA ALA A 167 14.00 -9.22 -4.19
C ALA A 167 14.99 -10.29 -4.64
N PHE A 168 16.05 -10.56 -3.85
CA PHE A 168 17.02 -11.62 -4.14
C PHE A 168 16.40 -13.02 -4.03
N GLU A 169 15.48 -13.22 -3.07
CA GLU A 169 14.69 -14.44 -2.96
C GLU A 169 13.80 -14.65 -4.20
N ALA A 170 13.08 -13.62 -4.64
CA ALA A 170 12.27 -13.68 -5.87
C ALA A 170 13.15 -13.99 -7.10
N ALA A 171 14.36 -13.44 -7.15
CA ALA A 171 15.35 -13.73 -8.18
C ALA A 171 16.00 -15.11 -8.07
N ARG A 172 15.77 -15.84 -6.96
CA ARG A 172 16.42 -17.11 -6.61
C ARG A 172 17.95 -17.01 -6.65
N LYS A 173 18.49 -15.89 -6.16
CA LYS A 173 19.93 -15.62 -6.10
C LYS A 173 20.35 -15.32 -4.65
N PRO A 174 21.57 -15.72 -4.24
CA PRO A 174 22.09 -15.30 -2.95
C PRO A 174 22.27 -13.78 -2.93
N MET A 175 21.85 -13.15 -1.83
CA MET A 175 22.08 -11.71 -1.62
C MET A 175 23.55 -11.50 -1.27
N PRO A 176 24.31 -10.68 -2.03
CA PRO A 176 25.67 -10.30 -1.67
C PRO A 176 25.67 -9.40 -0.43
N VAL A 177 26.84 -9.10 0.11
CA VAL A 177 26.96 -8.04 1.10
C VAL A 177 26.66 -6.70 0.42
N LEU A 178 25.80 -5.90 1.05
CA LEU A 178 25.32 -4.62 0.53
C LEU A 178 25.59 -3.50 1.54
N SER A 179 25.90 -2.31 1.03
CA SER A 179 25.88 -1.06 1.77
C SER A 179 24.73 -0.18 1.31
N TYR A 180 24.22 0.64 2.23
CA TYR A 180 23.02 1.45 2.05
C TYR A 180 23.32 2.88 2.47
N HIS A 181 22.89 3.83 1.66
CA HIS A 181 22.93 5.25 1.97
C HIS A 181 21.55 5.86 1.73
N VAL A 182 20.97 6.46 2.76
CA VAL A 182 19.60 7.00 2.74
C VAL A 182 19.64 8.51 2.91
N VAL A 183 19.15 9.24 1.92
CA VAL A 183 18.83 10.66 2.03
C VAL A 183 17.35 10.75 2.38
N SER A 184 17.06 10.84 3.68
CA SER A 184 15.71 10.75 4.22
C SER A 184 15.04 12.11 4.33
N ARG A 185 13.96 12.31 3.59
CA ARG A 185 13.09 13.50 3.72
C ARG A 185 11.68 13.17 4.18
N ILE A 186 11.34 11.88 4.20
CA ILE A 186 10.07 11.37 4.72
C ILE A 186 10.19 11.25 6.24
N PRO A 187 9.37 11.96 7.03
CA PRO A 187 9.48 11.94 8.48
C PRO A 187 9.30 10.54 9.07
N PHE A 188 10.29 10.10 9.84
CA PHE A 188 10.40 8.73 10.33
C PHE A 188 9.36 8.41 11.39
N ALA A 189 8.55 7.38 11.12
CA ALA A 189 7.51 6.91 12.05
C ALA A 189 6.54 8.04 12.49
N ARG A 190 6.19 8.92 11.54
CA ARG A 190 5.21 9.99 11.73
C ARG A 190 3.94 9.88 10.86
N GLY A 191 3.59 8.69 10.40
CA GLY A 191 2.36 8.46 9.62
C GLY A 191 2.44 8.88 8.15
N LEU A 192 3.65 9.00 7.60
CA LEU A 192 3.92 9.37 6.20
C LEU A 192 4.56 8.24 5.38
N GLY A 193 4.36 6.99 5.79
CA GLY A 193 4.72 5.82 5.00
C GLY A 193 6.22 5.55 4.86
N SER A 194 7.04 5.97 5.84
CA SER A 194 8.50 5.78 5.79
C SER A 194 8.93 4.30 5.72
N SER A 195 8.21 3.39 6.39
CA SER A 195 8.44 1.93 6.32
C SER A 195 8.16 1.38 4.93
N SER A 196 6.96 1.63 4.41
CA SER A 196 6.55 1.23 3.06
C SER A 196 7.47 1.78 1.98
N ALA A 197 7.90 3.05 2.11
CA ALA A 197 8.87 3.66 1.20
C ALA A 197 10.21 2.89 1.20
N ALA A 198 10.71 2.51 2.39
CA ALA A 198 11.90 1.68 2.52
C ALA A 198 11.71 0.28 1.91
N ILE A 199 10.59 -0.41 2.18
CA ILE A 199 10.31 -1.72 1.59
C ILE A 199 10.36 -1.64 0.06
N VAL A 200 9.63 -0.69 -0.53
CA VAL A 200 9.53 -0.53 -1.98
C VAL A 200 10.89 -0.18 -2.59
N ALA A 201 11.63 0.76 -1.99
CA ALA A 201 12.97 1.11 -2.46
C ALA A 201 13.94 -0.08 -2.40
N GLY A 202 13.90 -0.86 -1.32
CA GLY A 202 14.71 -2.06 -1.16
C GLY A 202 14.38 -3.13 -2.19
N ILE A 203 13.10 -3.39 -2.47
CA ILE A 203 12.69 -4.36 -3.49
C ILE A 203 13.19 -3.93 -4.87
N ILE A 204 12.94 -2.67 -5.26
CA ILE A 204 13.36 -2.15 -6.57
C ILE A 204 14.89 -2.24 -6.73
N ALA A 205 15.65 -1.76 -5.73
CA ALA A 205 17.10 -1.79 -5.77
C ALA A 205 17.63 -3.23 -5.82
N GLY A 206 17.10 -4.12 -4.98
CA GLY A 206 17.48 -5.52 -4.93
C GLY A 206 17.21 -6.26 -6.24
N LEU A 207 16.07 -6.02 -6.90
CA LEU A 207 15.74 -6.63 -8.20
C LEU A 207 16.77 -6.24 -9.26
N ILE A 208 17.12 -4.95 -9.31
CA ILE A 208 18.08 -4.42 -10.29
C ILE A 208 19.49 -4.95 -10.01
N LEU A 209 19.92 -4.96 -8.75
CA LEU A 209 21.22 -5.53 -8.36
C LEU A 209 21.31 -7.03 -8.63
N ALA A 210 20.18 -7.75 -8.51
CA ALA A 210 20.07 -9.17 -8.84
C ALA A 210 20.00 -9.41 -10.36
N GLY A 211 19.84 -8.37 -11.19
CA GLY A 211 19.59 -8.50 -12.63
C GLY A 211 18.28 -9.25 -12.92
N HIS A 212 17.25 -9.00 -12.12
CA HIS A 212 15.96 -9.68 -12.20
C HIS A 212 14.84 -8.69 -12.50
N ARG A 213 13.80 -9.17 -13.19
CA ARG A 213 12.59 -8.42 -13.53
C ARG A 213 11.38 -9.20 -13.08
N LEU A 214 10.39 -8.49 -12.54
CA LEU A 214 9.13 -9.07 -12.10
C LEU A 214 8.04 -8.87 -13.15
N PRO A 215 7.09 -9.81 -13.27
CA PRO A 215 5.91 -9.60 -14.10
C PRO A 215 4.99 -8.55 -13.45
N CYS A 216 4.68 -7.50 -14.21
CA CYS A 216 3.75 -6.46 -13.78
C CYS A 216 2.30 -6.79 -14.15
N TRP A 217 2.06 -7.18 -15.41
CA TRP A 217 0.70 -7.41 -15.91
C TRP A 217 0.09 -8.72 -15.39
N GLY A 218 -1.13 -8.64 -14.86
CA GLY A 218 -1.89 -9.77 -14.33
C GLY A 218 -1.43 -10.28 -12.96
N SER A 219 -0.16 -10.09 -12.60
CA SER A 219 0.40 -10.54 -11.31
C SER A 219 0.71 -9.41 -10.33
N GLU A 220 1.14 -8.24 -10.83
CA GLU A 220 1.65 -7.13 -10.02
C GLU A 220 2.64 -7.62 -8.95
N ALA A 221 3.65 -8.40 -9.37
CA ALA A 221 4.44 -9.19 -8.42
C ALA A 221 5.20 -8.31 -7.41
N LEU A 222 5.58 -7.09 -7.77
CA LEU A 222 6.17 -6.13 -6.84
C LEU A 222 5.19 -5.74 -5.72
N LEU A 223 3.92 -5.47 -6.06
CA LEU A 223 2.87 -5.22 -5.07
C LEU A 223 2.67 -6.44 -4.15
N GLN A 224 2.70 -7.64 -4.70
CA GLN A 224 2.53 -8.87 -3.89
C GLN A 224 3.62 -9.00 -2.83
N ILE A 225 4.88 -8.74 -3.21
CA ILE A 225 6.01 -8.80 -2.28
C ILE A 225 5.89 -7.66 -1.25
N ALA A 226 5.68 -6.42 -1.69
CA ALA A 226 5.67 -5.26 -0.80
C ALA A 226 4.51 -5.32 0.22
N ALA A 227 3.28 -5.60 -0.25
CA ALA A 227 2.12 -5.72 0.63
C ALA A 227 2.15 -7.00 1.47
N GLY A 228 2.85 -8.05 1.02
CA GLY A 228 3.11 -9.24 1.84
C GLY A 228 4.03 -8.96 3.03
N ILE A 229 5.02 -8.06 2.87
CA ILE A 229 5.91 -7.63 3.95
C ILE A 229 5.19 -6.66 4.91
N GLU A 230 4.51 -5.64 4.36
CA GLU A 230 3.83 -4.62 5.18
C GLU A 230 2.55 -5.17 5.85
N GLY A 231 1.86 -6.09 5.18
CA GLY A 231 0.58 -6.68 5.62
C GLY A 231 -0.67 -5.96 5.08
N HIS A 232 -0.50 -4.81 4.42
CA HIS A 232 -1.59 -4.04 3.80
C HIS A 232 -1.09 -3.22 2.60
N PRO A 233 -1.97 -2.84 1.65
CA PRO A 233 -1.57 -2.23 0.38
C PRO A 233 -1.60 -0.69 0.40
N ASP A 234 -2.30 -0.06 1.34
CA ASP A 234 -2.61 1.38 1.33
C ASP A 234 -1.40 2.32 1.37
N ASN A 235 -0.26 1.92 1.94
CA ASN A 235 0.99 2.68 1.84
C ASN A 235 1.88 2.20 0.68
N VAL A 236 2.05 0.89 0.49
CA VAL A 236 2.94 0.36 -0.55
C VAL A 236 2.41 0.59 -1.97
N ALA A 237 1.10 0.46 -2.22
CA ALA A 237 0.51 0.69 -3.53
C ALA A 237 0.74 2.13 -4.03
N PRO A 238 0.42 3.20 -3.28
CA PRO A 238 0.76 4.55 -3.72
C PRO A 238 2.27 4.80 -3.74
N ALA A 239 3.08 4.14 -2.90
CA ALA A 239 4.54 4.25 -3.01
C ALA A 239 5.06 3.66 -4.33
N ILE A 240 4.47 2.57 -4.82
CA ILE A 240 4.85 1.92 -6.09
C ILE A 240 4.31 2.69 -7.29
N TYR A 241 3.02 3.01 -7.27
CA TYR A 241 2.31 3.49 -8.45
C TYR A 241 2.17 5.01 -8.48
N GLY A 242 2.19 5.68 -7.32
CA GLY A 242 1.79 7.08 -7.20
C GLY A 242 0.28 7.27 -7.14
N GLY A 243 -0.15 8.51 -7.04
CA GLY A 243 -1.56 8.92 -6.98
C GLY A 243 -2.28 8.40 -5.75
N ILE A 244 -3.61 8.34 -5.86
CA ILE A 244 -4.50 7.76 -4.84
C ILE A 244 -4.83 6.33 -5.29
N GLN A 245 -4.63 5.37 -4.39
CA GLN A 245 -4.83 3.95 -4.63
C GLN A 245 -5.86 3.39 -3.66
N VAL A 246 -6.74 2.53 -4.16
CA VAL A 246 -7.65 1.70 -3.37
C VAL A 246 -7.16 0.26 -3.52
N GLY A 247 -6.74 -0.35 -2.42
CA GLY A 247 -6.17 -1.70 -2.39
C GLY A 247 -7.00 -2.67 -1.58
N ILE A 248 -7.11 -3.92 -2.05
CA ILE A 248 -7.79 -5.00 -1.34
C ILE A 248 -6.96 -6.29 -1.39
N HIS A 249 -7.21 -7.21 -0.46
CA HIS A 249 -6.88 -8.62 -0.63
C HIS A 249 -8.12 -9.37 -1.08
N ASN A 250 -8.12 -9.96 -2.28
CA ASN A 250 -9.30 -10.65 -2.82
C ASN A 250 -9.45 -12.10 -2.34
N GLY A 251 -8.66 -12.51 -1.35
CA GLY A 251 -8.55 -13.88 -0.86
C GLY A 251 -7.42 -14.69 -1.50
N THR A 252 -6.88 -14.25 -2.64
CA THR A 252 -5.76 -14.91 -3.34
C THR A 252 -4.55 -14.01 -3.55
N ARG A 253 -4.77 -12.73 -3.82
CA ARG A 253 -3.71 -11.75 -4.08
C ARG A 253 -4.11 -10.36 -3.63
N TRP A 254 -3.11 -9.49 -3.51
CA TRP A 254 -3.30 -8.05 -3.41
C TRP A 254 -3.68 -7.48 -4.78
N ALA A 255 -4.68 -6.62 -4.81
CA ALA A 255 -5.09 -5.89 -6.01
C ALA A 255 -5.27 -4.42 -5.65
N THR A 256 -4.99 -3.53 -6.59
CA THR A 256 -5.19 -2.09 -6.37
C THR A 256 -5.65 -1.40 -7.64
N GLU A 257 -6.45 -0.35 -7.46
CA GLU A 257 -6.93 0.51 -8.55
C GLU A 257 -6.70 1.98 -8.21
N ARG A 258 -6.33 2.75 -9.23
CA ARG A 258 -6.10 4.18 -9.09
C ARG A 258 -7.43 4.93 -9.05
N VAL A 259 -7.59 5.78 -8.05
CA VAL A 259 -8.66 6.79 -8.01
C VAL A 259 -8.16 8.06 -8.70
N PRO A 260 -8.94 8.65 -9.64
CA PRO A 260 -8.61 9.95 -10.20
C PRO A 260 -8.45 10.99 -9.09
N ALA A 261 -7.28 11.64 -9.04
CA ALA A 261 -7.03 12.73 -8.11
C ALA A 261 -7.52 14.05 -8.74
N PRO A 262 -8.38 14.82 -8.04
CA PRO A 262 -8.77 16.14 -8.51
C PRO A 262 -7.55 17.03 -8.80
N PRO A 263 -7.56 17.81 -9.90
CA PRO A 263 -6.46 18.73 -10.19
C PRO A 263 -6.40 19.84 -9.14
N GLY A 264 -5.18 20.27 -8.78
CA GLY A 264 -4.99 21.39 -7.85
C GLY A 264 -5.17 21.05 -6.37
N LEU A 265 -5.26 19.76 -6.00
CA LEU A 265 -5.21 19.34 -4.60
C LEU A 265 -3.89 19.77 -3.95
N GLN A 266 -4.04 20.42 -2.80
CA GLN A 266 -2.95 20.86 -1.92
C GLN A 266 -3.08 20.10 -0.59
N LEU A 267 -1.93 19.68 -0.05
CA LEU A 267 -1.83 18.90 1.16
C LEU A 267 -1.12 19.75 2.22
N VAL A 268 -1.82 20.07 3.30
CA VAL A 268 -1.26 20.76 4.48
C VAL A 268 -1.08 19.73 5.59
N MET A 269 0.17 19.47 5.96
CA MET A 269 0.50 18.41 6.92
C MET A 269 1.07 19.01 8.18
N PHE A 270 0.41 18.81 9.32
CA PHE A 270 1.03 19.05 10.63
C PHE A 270 1.75 17.79 11.07
N ILE A 271 3.07 17.89 11.21
CA ILE A 271 3.98 16.80 11.54
C ILE A 271 4.55 17.05 12.95
N PRO A 272 4.06 16.37 13.99
CA PRO A 272 4.58 16.51 15.34
C PRO A 272 6.03 16.02 15.47
N ASP A 273 6.81 16.61 16.38
CA ASP A 273 8.23 16.24 16.56
C ASP A 273 8.42 14.83 17.14
N PHE A 274 7.39 14.29 17.79
CA PHE A 274 7.42 12.96 18.40
C PHE A 274 7.05 11.83 17.42
N ILE A 275 7.54 10.63 17.71
CA ILE A 275 7.27 9.42 16.93
C ILE A 275 5.93 8.79 17.35
N GLY A 276 5.11 8.42 16.37
CA GLY A 276 3.91 7.60 16.55
C GLY A 276 4.18 6.15 16.17
N LYS A 277 4.41 5.26 17.14
CA LYS A 277 4.62 3.84 16.86
C LYS A 277 3.35 3.20 16.31
N THR A 278 3.43 2.58 15.13
CA THR A 278 2.31 1.86 14.50
C THR A 278 1.76 0.75 15.38
N SER A 279 2.62 0.07 16.15
CA SER A 279 2.22 -0.96 17.13
C SER A 279 1.26 -0.41 18.17
N ASP A 280 1.56 0.77 18.71
CA ASP A 280 0.77 1.40 19.77
C ASP A 280 -0.56 1.88 19.20
N ALA A 281 -0.52 2.48 18.00
CA ALA A 281 -1.70 2.90 17.25
C ALA A 281 -2.61 1.75 16.80
N ARG A 282 -2.09 0.52 16.69
CA ARG A 282 -2.89 -0.70 16.48
C ARG A 282 -3.41 -1.26 17.80
N ALA A 283 -2.59 -1.29 18.86
CA ALA A 283 -2.95 -1.83 20.16
C ALA A 283 -4.10 -1.08 20.84
N VAL A 284 -4.31 0.19 20.50
CA VAL A 284 -5.44 0.97 21.04
C VAL A 284 -6.80 0.59 20.48
N LEU A 285 -6.85 -0.14 19.37
CA LEU A 285 -8.08 -0.48 18.64
C LEU A 285 -8.80 -1.67 19.27
N GLN A 286 -10.11 -1.54 19.45
CA GLN A 286 -10.97 -2.62 19.91
C GLN A 286 -11.06 -3.74 18.87
N GLY A 287 -11.12 -4.99 19.33
CA GLY A 287 -11.18 -6.17 18.45
C GLY A 287 -12.52 -6.38 17.72
N GLY A 288 -13.59 -5.68 18.12
CA GLY A 288 -14.92 -5.79 17.50
C GLY A 288 -15.51 -4.41 17.21
N ILE A 289 -16.38 -4.34 16.21
CA ILE A 289 -17.09 -3.13 15.79
C ILE A 289 -18.59 -3.40 15.70
N THR A 290 -19.41 -2.35 15.89
CA THR A 290 -20.85 -2.49 15.70
C THR A 290 -21.20 -2.52 14.21
N ARG A 291 -22.34 -3.13 13.85
CA ARG A 291 -22.85 -3.08 12.46
C ARG A 291 -23.12 -1.65 11.99
N SER A 292 -23.52 -0.76 12.91
CA SER A 292 -23.76 0.66 12.62
C SER A 292 -22.46 1.37 12.22
N ASP A 293 -21.36 1.11 12.94
CA ASP A 293 -20.06 1.71 12.64
C ASP A 293 -19.46 1.13 11.36
N ALA A 294 -19.63 -0.17 11.11
CA ALA A 294 -19.26 -0.79 9.84
C ALA A 294 -20.01 -0.17 8.66
N ALA A 295 -21.34 -0.05 8.75
CA ALA A 295 -22.16 0.58 7.72
C ALA A 295 -21.79 2.06 7.51
N PHE A 296 -21.51 2.78 8.59
CA PHE A 296 -21.03 4.16 8.53
C PHE A 296 -19.74 4.24 7.71
N ASN A 297 -18.70 3.49 8.08
CA ASN A 297 -17.43 3.51 7.34
C ASN A 297 -17.57 3.08 5.88
N ILE A 298 -18.34 2.03 5.57
CA ILE A 298 -18.59 1.61 4.19
C ILE A 298 -19.19 2.76 3.38
N SER A 299 -20.20 3.45 3.93
CA SER A 299 -20.84 4.59 3.25
C SER A 299 -19.86 5.74 3.01
N ARG A 300 -18.97 6.01 3.97
CA ARG A 300 -18.00 7.11 3.93
C ARG A 300 -16.89 6.82 2.92
N THR A 301 -16.37 5.60 2.91
CA THR A 301 -15.38 5.14 1.91
C THR A 301 -15.95 5.23 0.50
N ALA A 302 -17.18 4.75 0.26
CA ALA A 302 -17.81 4.85 -1.05
C ALA A 302 -18.01 6.32 -1.48
N PHE A 303 -18.43 7.18 -0.55
CA PHE A 303 -18.63 8.60 -0.81
C PHE A 303 -17.32 9.34 -1.07
N LEU A 304 -16.23 9.00 -0.36
CA LEU A 304 -14.89 9.55 -0.59
C LEU A 304 -14.40 9.25 -2.01
N VAL A 305 -14.48 7.99 -2.44
CA VAL A 305 -14.07 7.59 -3.79
C VAL A 305 -14.90 8.30 -4.86
N LEU A 306 -16.22 8.42 -4.65
CA LEU A 306 -17.09 9.16 -5.56
C LEU A 306 -16.72 10.66 -5.62
N ALA A 307 -16.52 11.30 -4.48
CA ALA A 307 -16.16 12.72 -4.38
C ALA A 307 -14.84 13.01 -5.10
N LEU A 308 -13.82 12.19 -4.88
CA LEU A 308 -12.54 12.27 -5.60
C LEU A 308 -12.72 12.07 -7.11
N SER A 309 -13.45 11.02 -7.52
CA SER A 309 -13.62 10.67 -8.94
C SER A 309 -14.45 11.69 -9.74
N THR A 310 -15.26 12.50 -9.05
CA THR A 310 -16.13 13.52 -9.64
C THR A 310 -15.65 14.95 -9.38
N ASN A 311 -14.46 15.11 -8.78
CA ASN A 311 -13.89 16.40 -8.38
C ASN A 311 -14.80 17.22 -7.45
N ASN A 312 -15.66 16.57 -6.67
CA ASN A 312 -16.55 17.24 -5.72
C ASN A 312 -15.85 17.40 -4.36
N LEU A 313 -15.07 18.47 -4.24
CA LEU A 313 -14.24 18.72 -3.06
C LEU A 313 -15.05 19.03 -1.80
N ASP A 314 -16.21 19.68 -1.95
CA ASP A 314 -17.11 20.02 -0.82
C ASP A 314 -17.59 18.78 -0.05
N ASN A 315 -17.63 17.63 -0.72
CA ASN A 315 -18.07 16.36 -0.14
C ASN A 315 -16.94 15.60 0.57
N LEU A 316 -15.67 16.02 0.44
CA LEU A 316 -14.55 15.33 1.07
C LEU A 316 -14.63 15.34 2.60
N LYS A 317 -15.12 16.43 3.23
CA LYS A 317 -15.34 16.51 4.69
C LYS A 317 -16.22 15.37 5.21
N TRP A 318 -17.18 14.94 4.41
CA TRP A 318 -18.00 13.77 4.73
C TRP A 318 -17.29 12.48 4.35
N GLY A 319 -16.59 12.43 3.21
CA GLY A 319 -15.83 11.26 2.79
C GLY A 319 -14.76 10.79 3.78
N VAL A 320 -14.13 11.69 4.54
CA VAL A 320 -13.03 11.32 5.46
C VAL A 320 -13.48 11.02 6.90
N GLN A 321 -14.78 11.06 7.21
CA GLN A 321 -15.24 10.70 8.56
C GLN A 321 -15.04 9.22 8.82
N ASP A 322 -14.62 8.89 10.04
CA ASP A 322 -14.28 7.52 10.42
C ASP A 322 -14.83 7.17 11.81
N LYS A 323 -15.20 5.91 11.98
CA LYS A 323 -15.56 5.33 13.28
C LYS A 323 -14.70 4.13 13.68
N LEU A 324 -13.77 3.68 12.84
CA LEU A 324 -13.00 2.47 13.10
C LEU A 324 -11.69 2.75 13.85
N HIS A 325 -10.97 3.82 13.53
CA HIS A 325 -9.62 4.03 14.07
C HIS A 325 -9.35 5.44 14.60
N GLN A 326 -9.82 6.50 13.93
CA GLN A 326 -9.56 7.89 14.32
C GLN A 326 -10.14 8.24 15.69
N PRO A 327 -11.40 7.89 16.05
CA PRO A 327 -11.92 8.19 17.39
C PRO A 327 -11.08 7.53 18.49
N GLN A 328 -10.68 6.28 18.28
CA GLN A 328 -9.93 5.49 19.25
C GLN A 328 -8.50 6.01 19.42
N ARG A 329 -7.81 6.32 18.30
CA ARG A 329 -6.46 6.91 18.28
C ARG A 329 -6.48 8.35 18.80
N GLY A 330 -7.44 9.16 18.39
CA GLY A 330 -7.61 10.54 18.85
C GLY A 330 -7.85 10.62 20.36
N GLY A 331 -8.72 9.77 20.91
CA GLY A 331 -9.01 9.76 22.34
C GLY A 331 -7.83 9.29 23.21
N LYS A 332 -7.03 8.32 22.73
CA LYS A 332 -5.97 7.68 23.52
C LYS A 332 -4.57 8.24 23.27
N LEU A 333 -4.25 8.62 22.04
CA LEU A 333 -2.89 8.97 21.62
C LEU A 333 -2.79 10.43 21.14
N TYR A 334 -3.79 10.92 20.40
CA TYR A 334 -3.69 12.19 19.67
C TYR A 334 -4.85 13.11 20.00
N LYS A 335 -4.89 13.63 21.24
CA LYS A 335 -6.00 14.48 21.73
C LYS A 335 -6.23 15.75 20.91
N TYR A 336 -5.20 16.22 20.20
CA TYR A 336 -5.28 17.36 19.28
C TYR A 336 -5.94 17.02 17.93
N LEU A 337 -6.17 15.74 17.59
CA LEU A 337 -6.64 15.31 16.27
C LEU A 337 -7.95 16.00 15.85
N TYR A 338 -9.03 15.81 16.62
CA TYR A 338 -10.34 16.38 16.27
C TYR A 338 -10.37 17.91 16.37
N PRO A 339 -9.82 18.55 17.43
CA PRO A 339 -9.68 20.00 17.47
C PRO A 339 -8.94 20.57 16.24
N MET A 340 -7.90 19.87 15.77
CA MET A 340 -7.12 20.31 14.61
C MET A 340 -7.87 20.09 13.30
N ILE A 341 -8.65 19.01 13.17
CA ILE A 341 -9.55 18.80 12.03
C ILE A 341 -10.58 19.93 11.95
N GLU A 342 -11.25 20.23 13.07
CA GLU A 342 -12.25 21.31 13.16
C GLU A 342 -11.63 22.67 12.81
N ALA A 343 -10.43 22.97 13.33
CA ALA A 343 -9.72 24.21 13.03
C ALA A 343 -9.31 24.33 11.55
N ALA A 344 -8.85 23.22 10.94
CA ALA A 344 -8.48 23.18 9.53
C ALA A 344 -9.71 23.41 8.63
N GLU A 345 -10.83 22.73 8.88
CA GLU A 345 -12.06 22.88 8.10
C GLU A 345 -12.65 24.29 8.25
N ALA A 346 -12.66 24.85 9.47
CA ALA A 346 -13.08 26.23 9.71
C ALA A 346 -12.21 27.28 8.99
N ALA A 347 -10.94 26.95 8.74
CA ALA A 347 -9.99 27.80 8.02
C ALA A 347 -10.01 27.62 6.49
N GLY A 348 -10.89 26.76 5.96
CA GLY A 348 -11.10 26.57 4.53
C GLY A 348 -10.47 25.31 3.94
N ALA A 349 -10.15 24.30 4.75
CA ALA A 349 -9.85 22.96 4.25
C ALA A 349 -11.13 22.26 3.77
N HIS A 350 -11.02 21.51 2.68
CA HIS A 350 -12.10 20.65 2.17
C HIS A 350 -12.35 19.47 3.09
N CYS A 351 -11.29 19.00 3.75
CA CYS A 351 -11.35 17.98 4.79
C CYS A 351 -10.02 17.91 5.56
N ALA A 352 -10.02 17.24 6.71
CA ALA A 352 -8.80 16.84 7.40
C ALA A 352 -8.96 15.46 8.07
N TYR A 353 -7.85 14.72 8.19
CA TYR A 353 -7.85 13.36 8.72
C TYR A 353 -6.48 12.96 9.31
N LEU A 354 -6.44 11.84 10.04
CA LEU A 354 -5.20 11.28 10.58
C LEU A 354 -4.42 10.54 9.49
N SER A 355 -3.21 11.00 9.14
CA SER A 355 -2.39 10.35 8.12
C SER A 355 -1.87 8.99 8.60
N GLY A 356 -2.37 7.91 7.99
CA GLY A 356 -2.02 6.55 8.38
C GLY A 356 -2.34 6.27 9.85
N ALA A 357 -1.33 5.86 10.61
CA ALA A 357 -1.45 5.60 12.04
C ALA A 357 -1.24 6.87 12.92
N GLY A 358 -0.92 8.01 12.32
CA GLY A 358 -0.48 9.22 13.03
C GLY A 358 1.02 9.26 13.28
N PRO A 359 1.51 10.33 13.95
CA PRO A 359 0.76 11.40 14.57
C PRO A 359 0.44 12.56 13.60
N THR A 360 0.88 12.51 12.34
CA THR A 360 0.59 13.56 11.36
C THR A 360 -0.91 13.70 11.09
N VAL A 361 -1.39 14.95 11.09
CA VAL A 361 -2.74 15.31 10.61
C VAL A 361 -2.60 15.93 9.23
N MET A 362 -3.36 15.43 8.27
CA MET A 362 -3.38 15.91 6.90
C MET A 362 -4.69 16.65 6.64
N ALA A 363 -4.59 17.90 6.20
CA ALA A 363 -5.69 18.68 5.66
C ALA A 363 -5.54 18.80 4.13
N ILE A 364 -6.66 18.73 3.42
CA ILE A 364 -6.71 18.89 1.97
C ILE A 364 -7.36 20.25 1.65
N THR A 365 -6.66 21.05 0.86
CA THR A 365 -7.16 22.30 0.29
C THR A 365 -7.13 22.23 -1.23
N SER A 366 -7.62 23.27 -1.89
CA SER A 366 -7.45 23.45 -3.33
C SER A 366 -6.92 24.85 -3.63
N GLY A 367 -6.08 24.94 -4.65
CA GLY A 367 -5.73 26.21 -5.30
C GLY A 367 -6.22 26.25 -6.75
N ALA A 368 -5.81 27.26 -7.50
CA ALA A 368 -5.92 27.24 -8.95
C ALA A 368 -5.08 26.07 -9.53
N SER A 369 -5.36 25.65 -10.76
CA SER A 369 -4.52 24.68 -11.46
C SER A 369 -3.13 25.26 -11.76
N GLY A 370 -2.05 24.50 -11.49
CA GLY A 370 -0.66 24.92 -11.75
C GLY A 370 0.27 24.64 -10.57
N ASP A 371 1.49 25.17 -10.59
CA ASP A 371 2.39 25.10 -9.43
C ASP A 371 1.80 25.92 -8.28
N ILE A 372 1.56 25.27 -7.14
CA ILE A 372 0.95 25.88 -5.97
C ILE A 372 1.79 27.05 -5.47
N PHE A 373 3.12 26.96 -5.56
CA PHE A 373 4.06 27.97 -5.08
C PHE A 373 4.18 29.17 -6.02
N ALA A 374 3.64 29.09 -7.24
CA ALA A 374 3.58 30.19 -8.20
C ALA A 374 2.26 30.99 -8.15
N GLN A 375 1.28 30.54 -7.35
CA GLN A 375 -0.04 31.19 -7.24
C GLN A 375 -0.05 32.32 -6.22
N ARG A 376 -0.97 33.27 -6.39
CA ARG A 376 -1.15 34.37 -5.42
C ARG A 376 -1.75 33.83 -4.12
N GLU A 377 -1.27 34.33 -2.98
CA GLU A 377 -1.71 33.87 -1.66
C GLU A 377 -3.24 33.96 -1.46
N LYS A 378 -3.88 35.02 -1.98
CA LYS A 378 -5.34 35.20 -1.90
C LYS A 378 -6.18 34.15 -2.66
N GLU A 379 -5.55 33.37 -3.54
CA GLU A 379 -6.20 32.33 -4.36
C GLU A 379 -6.04 30.94 -3.73
N ARG A 380 -5.48 30.88 -2.51
CA ARG A 380 -5.20 29.64 -1.80
C ARG A 380 -5.71 29.72 -0.36
N SER A 381 -6.07 28.59 0.22
CA SER A 381 -6.46 28.47 1.63
C SER A 381 -5.40 27.75 2.48
N ASP A 382 -4.31 27.26 1.90
CA ASP A 382 -3.32 26.47 2.63
C ASP A 382 -2.62 27.29 3.74
N SER A 383 -2.34 28.58 3.52
CA SER A 383 -1.75 29.46 4.56
C SER A 383 -2.67 29.72 5.75
N SER A 384 -3.99 29.85 5.53
CA SER A 384 -4.95 30.00 6.64
C SER A 384 -5.10 28.70 7.41
N VAL A 385 -5.20 27.57 6.68
CA VAL A 385 -5.28 26.23 7.26
C VAL A 385 -4.02 25.89 8.06
N ALA A 386 -2.83 26.15 7.51
CA ALA A 386 -1.55 25.94 8.19
C ALA A 386 -1.47 26.70 9.52
N ARG A 387 -1.86 27.98 9.53
CA ARG A 387 -1.89 28.79 10.75
C ARG A 387 -2.89 28.28 11.77
N ALA A 388 -4.07 27.86 11.33
CA ALA A 388 -5.09 27.29 12.21
C ALA A 388 -4.59 25.99 12.88
N MET A 389 -4.00 25.08 12.10
CA MET A 389 -3.43 23.83 12.61
C MET A 389 -2.27 24.09 13.59
N MET A 390 -1.36 25.03 13.28
CA MET A 390 -0.27 25.41 14.20
C MET A 390 -0.80 25.98 15.51
N LYS A 391 -1.80 26.87 15.44
CA LYS A 391 -2.42 27.43 16.65
C LYS A 391 -3.04 26.34 17.52
N THR A 392 -3.75 25.39 16.92
CA THR A 392 -4.29 24.26 17.67
C THR A 392 -3.17 23.40 18.27
N ALA A 393 -2.08 23.17 17.56
CA ALA A 393 -0.94 22.46 18.11
C ALA A 393 -0.36 23.17 19.36
N GLU A 394 -0.20 24.50 19.29
CA GLU A 394 0.25 25.33 20.42
C GLU A 394 -0.70 25.25 21.62
N GLU A 395 -2.02 25.31 21.40
CA GLU A 395 -3.05 25.17 22.44
C GLU A 395 -2.98 23.83 23.17
N PHE A 396 -2.56 22.76 22.47
CA PHE A 396 -2.36 21.43 23.02
C PHE A 396 -0.91 21.18 23.50
N GLY A 397 -0.02 22.17 23.42
CA GLY A 397 1.38 22.06 23.82
C GLY A 397 2.20 21.09 22.94
N ILE A 398 1.78 20.87 21.70
CA ILE A 398 2.43 19.95 20.77
C ILE A 398 3.37 20.72 19.84
N LYS A 399 4.66 20.39 19.88
CA LYS A 399 5.64 20.90 18.92
C LYS A 399 5.59 20.09 17.63
N GLY A 400 5.76 20.77 16.51
CA GLY A 400 5.77 20.17 15.19
C GLY A 400 6.01 21.20 14.10
N THR A 401 6.03 20.71 12.87
CA THR A 401 6.22 21.52 11.66
C THR A 401 5.03 21.37 10.73
N ILE A 402 4.68 22.44 10.00
CA ILE A 402 3.76 22.34 8.86
C ILE A 402 4.56 22.22 7.57
N LEU A 403 4.15 21.28 6.71
CA LEU A 403 4.61 21.22 5.32
C LEU A 403 3.40 21.28 4.38
N VAL A 404 3.49 22.15 3.38
CA VAL A 404 2.51 22.23 2.29
C VAL A 404 3.11 21.61 1.04
N THR A 405 2.39 20.68 0.41
CA THR A 405 2.81 20.02 -0.84
C THR A 405 1.58 19.61 -1.66
N LYS A 406 1.76 18.75 -2.66
CA LYS A 406 0.71 18.18 -3.51
C LYS A 406 0.71 16.66 -3.45
N ALA A 407 -0.35 16.06 -3.97
CA ALA A 407 -0.34 14.62 -4.27
C ALA A 407 0.66 14.34 -5.40
N ALA A 408 1.50 13.32 -5.23
CA ALA A 408 2.41 12.85 -6.27
C ALA A 408 1.65 11.95 -7.24
N SER A 409 1.72 12.21 -8.54
CA SER A 409 1.13 11.32 -9.56
C SER A 409 1.98 10.07 -9.80
N GLU A 410 3.29 10.21 -9.62
CA GLU A 410 4.33 9.20 -9.83
C GLU A 410 4.64 8.45 -8.53
N GLY A 411 5.03 7.18 -8.68
CA GLY A 411 5.55 6.36 -7.59
C GLY A 411 7.07 6.27 -7.61
N ALA A 412 7.58 5.25 -6.92
CA ALA A 412 9.01 4.98 -6.81
C ALA A 412 9.64 4.72 -8.18
N HIS A 413 10.81 5.31 -8.41
CA HIS A 413 11.55 5.15 -9.66
C HIS A 413 13.06 5.18 -9.44
N VAL A 414 13.77 4.59 -10.38
CA VAL A 414 15.23 4.53 -10.36
C VAL A 414 15.78 5.84 -10.93
N THR A 415 16.66 6.50 -10.18
CA THR A 415 17.30 7.76 -10.62
C THR A 415 18.73 7.55 -11.08
N LYS A 416 19.40 6.49 -10.62
CA LYS A 416 20.78 6.17 -10.99
C LYS A 416 21.03 4.67 -10.91
N VAL A 417 21.82 4.14 -11.85
CA VAL A 417 22.36 2.77 -11.81
C VAL A 417 23.80 2.80 -12.26
N VAL A 418 24.65 2.00 -11.61
CA VAL A 418 26.06 1.83 -11.96
C VAL A 418 26.36 0.35 -12.13
N PRO A 419 26.94 -0.09 -13.27
CA PRO A 419 26.98 0.63 -14.55
C PRO A 419 25.56 1.00 -15.06
N PRO A 420 25.38 2.04 -15.90
CA PRO A 420 24.07 2.48 -16.38
C PRO A 420 23.40 1.46 -17.30
N PHE A 421 22.06 1.48 -17.41
CA PHE A 421 21.33 0.58 -18.32
C PHE A 421 21.67 0.79 -19.79
N SER A 422 22.03 2.02 -20.16
CA SER A 422 22.50 2.41 -21.50
C SER A 422 23.58 3.48 -21.37
N THR A 423 24.60 3.45 -22.23
CA THR A 423 25.70 4.42 -22.25
C THR A 423 25.44 5.63 -23.16
N GLU A 424 24.15 5.96 -23.41
CA GLU A 424 23.67 7.05 -24.29
C GLU A 424 24.04 6.93 -25.79
N ASN A 425 25.01 6.09 -26.17
CA ASN A 425 25.40 5.87 -27.56
C ASN A 425 24.74 4.60 -28.13
N MET A 426 23.67 4.75 -28.92
CA MET A 426 23.27 3.74 -29.90
C MET A 426 23.95 4.06 -31.23
N ILE A 427 25.08 3.42 -31.55
CA ILE A 427 25.68 3.52 -32.88
C ILE A 427 24.89 2.57 -33.80
N TYR A 428 23.99 3.14 -34.61
CA TYR A 428 23.40 2.42 -35.73
C TYR A 428 24.50 2.19 -36.77
N HIS A 429 25.06 0.98 -36.84
CA HIS A 429 25.80 0.56 -38.02
C HIS A 429 24.79 0.21 -39.12
N HIS A 430 24.35 1.22 -39.87
CA HIS A 430 23.83 0.95 -41.20
C HIS A 430 25.02 0.73 -42.14
N ASN A 431 24.98 -0.41 -42.84
CA ASN A 431 25.83 -0.88 -43.93
C ASN A 431 27.02 -1.76 -43.54
N VAL A 432 26.82 -3.08 -43.64
CA VAL A 432 27.72 -3.98 -44.38
C VAL A 432 26.88 -4.74 -45.40
#